data_AF-A0A530LAF0-F1
#
_entry.id   AF-A0A530LAF0-F1
#
_cell.length_a   1.000
_cell.length_b   1.000
_cell.length_c   1.000
_cell.angle_alpha   90.00
_cell.angle_beta   90.00
_cell.angle_gamma   90.00
#
_symmetry.space_group_name_H-M   'P 1'
#
loop_
_entity.id
_entity.type
_entity.pdbx_description
1 polymer ?
#
loop_
_entity_poly.entity_id
_entity_poly.type
_entity_poly.pdbx_seq_one_letter_code
_entity_poly.pdbx_strand_id
1 'polypeptide(L)'
;GKGYVPKEGELRFDMFEGEITHEGDRCSFEVLLTRAAINDPALQAIAEIVHDIDLKDNKFGREEATGIASLIAGIAMANESDEERIAQGAPVFDNLYQYFRKKRG
;
A
#
# COMPACT_ATOMS: atom_id res chain seq x y z
N GLY A 1 -12.33 11.73 7.42
CA GLY A 1 -11.38 11.25 8.43
C GLY A 1 -12.09 10.83 9.69
N LYS A 2 -12.41 11.78 10.58
CA LYS A 2 -13.17 11.52 11.81
C LYS A 2 -14.63 11.97 11.63
N GLY A 3 -15.60 11.09 11.94
CA GLY A 3 -17.03 11.42 11.84
C GLY A 3 -17.64 11.33 10.43
N TYR A 4 -16.94 10.72 9.46
CA TYR A 4 -17.57 10.37 8.19
C TYR A 4 -18.55 9.21 8.43
N VAL A 5 -19.79 9.35 7.94
CA VAL A 5 -20.80 8.30 7.99
C VAL A 5 -20.81 7.59 6.64
N PRO A 6 -20.42 6.31 6.57
CA PRO A 6 -20.41 5.57 5.32
C PRO A 6 -21.83 5.40 4.77
N LYS A 7 -21.94 5.43 3.45
CA LYS A 7 -23.18 5.05 2.76
C LYS A 7 -23.38 3.54 2.85
N GLU A 8 -24.61 3.09 2.62
CA GLU A 8 -24.90 1.66 2.53
C GLU A 8 -24.03 0.99 1.46
N GLY A 9 -23.33 -0.08 1.83
CA GLY A 9 -22.41 -0.82 0.95
C GLY A 9 -21.04 -0.17 0.73
N GLU A 10 -20.75 0.97 1.35
CA GLU A 10 -19.44 1.61 1.27
C GLU A 10 -18.41 0.89 2.17
N LEU A 11 -17.22 0.62 1.62
CA LEU A 11 -16.08 0.10 2.36
C LEU A 11 -15.03 1.18 2.50
N ARG A 12 -14.69 1.53 3.74
CA ARG A 12 -13.67 2.53 4.04
C ARG A 12 -12.30 1.85 4.06
N PHE A 13 -11.33 2.51 3.43
CA PHE A 13 -9.94 2.10 3.39
C PHE A 13 -9.08 3.13 4.10
N ASP A 14 -8.22 2.68 5.02
CA ASP A 14 -7.26 3.50 5.76
C ASP A 14 -7.91 4.68 6.52
N MET A 15 -9.11 4.46 7.05
CA MET A 15 -9.85 5.43 7.86
C MET A 15 -9.98 4.94 9.30
N PHE A 16 -10.08 5.88 10.24
CA PHE A 16 -10.38 5.56 11.64
C PHE A 16 -11.70 4.79 11.75
N GLU A 17 -11.67 3.66 12.48
CA GLU A 17 -12.78 2.70 12.57
C GLU A 17 -13.30 2.21 11.21
N GLY A 18 -12.49 2.32 10.16
CA GLY A 18 -12.79 1.86 8.81
C GLY A 18 -12.89 0.34 8.77
N GLU A 19 -13.64 -0.16 7.79
CA GLU A 19 -13.71 -1.60 7.57
C GLU A 19 -12.29 -2.09 7.30
N ILE A 20 -11.58 -1.57 6.30
CA ILE A 20 -10.21 -1.96 5.93
C ILE A 20 -9.24 -0.91 6.47
N THR A 21 -8.73 -1.14 7.67
CA THR A 21 -7.74 -0.27 8.34
C THR A 21 -6.65 -1.14 8.97
N HIS A 22 -5.64 -0.54 9.60
CA HIS A 22 -4.61 -1.28 10.34
C HIS A 22 -5.21 -2.23 11.38
N GLU A 23 -4.69 -3.45 11.41
CA GLU A 23 -5.10 -4.47 12.38
C GLU A 23 -3.87 -5.10 13.03
N GLY A 24 -3.68 -4.86 14.33
CA GLY A 24 -2.51 -5.35 15.04
C GLY A 24 -1.23 -4.76 14.44
N ASP A 25 -0.37 -5.62 13.91
CA ASP A 25 0.89 -5.27 13.25
C ASP A 25 0.76 -5.25 11.72
N ARG A 26 -0.43 -5.11 11.15
CA ARG A 26 -0.64 -5.09 9.69
C ARG A 26 -1.08 -3.72 9.21
N CYS A 27 -0.49 -3.25 8.11
CA CYS A 27 -0.96 -2.07 7.39
C CYS A 27 -2.29 -2.33 6.67
N SER A 28 -3.00 -1.25 6.30
CA SER A 28 -4.28 -1.34 5.59
C SER A 28 -4.22 -2.19 4.30
N PHE A 29 -3.08 -2.22 3.60
CA PHE A 29 -2.90 -3.04 2.40
C PHE A 29 -2.78 -4.55 2.71
N GLU A 30 -2.06 -4.94 3.76
CA GLU A 30 -2.01 -6.33 4.23
C GLU A 30 -3.40 -6.83 4.68
N VAL A 31 -4.15 -5.96 5.37
CA VAL A 31 -5.53 -6.24 5.79
C VAL A 31 -6.44 -6.41 4.57
N LEU A 32 -6.30 -5.56 3.54
CA LEU A 32 -7.03 -5.70 2.28
C LEU A 32 -6.78 -7.07 1.63
N LEU A 33 -5.51 -7.46 1.46
CA LEU A 33 -5.17 -8.76 0.84
C LEU A 33 -5.77 -9.93 1.63
N THR A 34 -5.69 -9.86 2.96
CA THR A 34 -6.24 -10.89 3.87
C THR A 34 -7.75 -11.00 3.70
N ARG A 35 -8.48 -9.88 3.78
CA ARG A 35 -9.96 -9.86 3.74
C ARG A 35 -10.51 -10.23 2.36
N ALA A 36 -9.79 -9.89 1.30
CA ALA A 36 -10.14 -10.26 -0.07
C ALA A 36 -9.68 -11.69 -0.44
N ALA A 37 -9.05 -12.43 0.47
CA ALA A 37 -8.49 -13.77 0.24
C ALA A 37 -7.51 -13.83 -0.95
N ILE A 38 -6.73 -12.76 -1.16
CA ILE A 38 -5.76 -12.64 -2.25
C ILE A 38 -4.41 -13.20 -1.79
N ASN A 39 -4.01 -14.34 -2.37
CA ASN A 39 -2.77 -15.05 -2.04
C ASN A 39 -1.71 -14.95 -3.14
N ASP A 40 -1.62 -13.80 -3.82
CA ASP A 40 -0.66 -13.58 -4.91
C ASP A 40 0.76 -13.27 -4.35
N PRO A 41 1.80 -14.07 -4.66
CA PRO A 41 3.14 -13.87 -4.14
C PRO A 41 3.81 -12.54 -4.53
N ALA A 42 3.43 -11.94 -5.66
CA ALA A 42 3.93 -10.64 -6.07
C ALA A 42 3.26 -9.51 -5.29
N LEU A 43 1.96 -9.62 -5.01
CA LEU A 43 1.27 -8.69 -4.12
C LEU A 43 1.76 -8.82 -2.67
N GLN A 44 2.11 -10.02 -2.21
CA GLN A 44 2.72 -10.21 -0.89
C GLN A 44 4.07 -9.50 -0.78
N ALA A 45 4.94 -9.58 -1.80
CA ALA A 45 6.20 -8.84 -1.80
C ALA A 45 5.99 -7.31 -1.77
N ILE A 46 4.96 -6.81 -2.46
CA ILE A 46 4.59 -5.39 -2.38
C ILE A 46 4.04 -5.05 -0.98
N ALA A 47 3.25 -5.94 -0.36
CA ALA A 47 2.72 -5.71 0.97
C ALA A 47 3.81 -5.58 2.03
N GLU A 48 4.85 -6.40 1.95
CA GLU A 48 6.04 -6.30 2.80
C GLU A 48 6.76 -4.95 2.62
N ILE A 49 6.90 -4.46 1.37
CA ILE A 49 7.47 -3.13 1.10
C ILE A 49 6.60 -2.03 1.71
N VAL A 50 5.29 -2.07 1.47
CA VAL A 50 4.34 -1.06 1.96
C VAL A 50 4.33 -1.04 3.48
N HIS A 51 4.36 -2.20 4.13
CA HIS A 51 4.43 -2.33 5.57
C HIS A 51 5.65 -1.60 6.15
N ASP A 52 6.85 -1.88 5.64
CA ASP A 52 8.07 -1.27 6.15
C ASP A 52 8.06 0.27 5.97
N ILE A 53 7.44 0.77 4.90
CA ILE A 53 7.28 2.21 4.64
C ILE A 53 6.27 2.86 5.61
N ASP A 54 5.15 2.20 5.83
CA ASP A 54 4.01 2.72 6.58
C ASP A 54 4.24 2.63 8.10
N LEU A 55 4.63 1.45 8.60
CA LEU A 55 4.87 1.19 10.03
C LEU A 55 6.26 1.63 10.49
N LYS A 56 7.24 1.73 9.58
CA LYS A 56 8.62 2.18 9.86
C LYS A 56 9.32 1.33 10.93
N ASP A 57 8.94 0.07 11.06
CA ASP A 57 9.53 -0.89 11.99
C ASP A 57 10.57 -1.82 11.34
N ASN A 58 10.67 -1.79 10.01
CA ASN A 58 11.59 -2.59 9.21
C ASN A 58 11.45 -4.10 9.52
N LYS A 59 10.21 -4.56 9.72
CA LYS A 59 9.88 -5.95 10.02
C LYS A 59 10.31 -6.91 8.92
N PHE A 60 10.14 -6.54 7.65
CA PHE A 60 10.44 -7.42 6.51
C PHE A 60 11.83 -7.17 5.93
N GLY A 61 12.30 -5.92 5.97
CA GLY A 61 13.67 -5.55 5.61
C GLY A 61 14.00 -5.77 4.14
N ARG A 62 13.03 -5.54 3.24
CA ARG A 62 13.24 -5.74 1.80
C ARG A 62 14.18 -4.68 1.24
N GLU A 63 15.15 -5.10 0.42
CA GLU A 63 16.13 -4.20 -0.20
C GLU A 63 15.46 -3.08 -1.02
N GLU A 64 14.31 -3.37 -1.64
CA GLU A 64 13.58 -2.41 -2.45
C GLU A 64 12.91 -1.29 -1.61
N ALA A 65 12.64 -1.51 -0.31
CA ALA A 65 11.76 -0.67 0.49
C ALA A 65 12.23 0.79 0.58
N THR A 66 13.49 1.03 0.93
CA THR A 66 14.06 2.39 1.06
C THR A 66 14.03 3.16 -0.26
N GLY A 67 14.29 2.46 -1.37
CA GLY A 67 14.26 3.06 -2.72
C GLY A 67 12.85 3.49 -3.10
N ILE A 68 11.86 2.62 -2.87
CA ILE A 68 10.45 2.91 -3.13
C ILE A 68 9.92 4.01 -2.20
N ALA A 69 10.32 4.02 -0.92
CA ALA A 69 9.97 5.08 0.02
C ALA A 69 10.41 6.46 -0.50
N SER A 70 11.67 6.54 -0.95
CA SER A 70 12.26 7.78 -1.47
C SER A 70 11.58 8.24 -2.77
N LEU A 71 11.23 7.30 -3.65
CA LEU A 71 10.53 7.59 -4.90
C LEU A 71 9.11 8.12 -4.64
N ILE A 72 8.34 7.46 -3.77
CA ILE A 72 6.98 7.89 -3.42
C ILE A 72 7.01 9.25 -2.71
N ALA A 73 7.97 9.47 -1.81
CA ALA A 73 8.18 10.78 -1.19
C ALA A 73 8.48 11.87 -2.24
N GLY A 74 9.35 11.57 -3.22
CA GLY A 74 9.64 12.46 -4.33
C GLY A 74 8.40 12.81 -5.17
N ILE A 75 7.56 11.82 -5.47
CA ILE A 75 6.28 12.04 -6.17
C ILE A 75 5.37 12.95 -5.35
N ALA A 76 5.24 12.74 -4.04
CA ALA A 76 4.43 13.57 -3.16
C ALA A 76 4.95 15.01 -3.04
N MET A 77 6.26 15.20 -3.06
CA MET A 77 6.91 16.52 -3.02
C MET A 77 6.80 17.28 -4.34
N ALA A 78 6.83 16.57 -5.48
CA ALA A 78 6.78 17.18 -6.80
C ALA A 78 5.37 17.54 -7.28
N ASN A 79 4.33 16.95 -6.69
CA ASN A 79 2.94 17.11 -7.11
C ASN A 79 2.06 17.50 -5.93
N GLU A 80 1.30 18.59 -6.06
CA GLU A 80 0.41 19.09 -5.00
C GLU A 80 -0.94 18.37 -5.00
N SER A 81 -1.44 18.01 -6.18
CA SER A 81 -2.73 17.32 -6.36
C SER A 81 -2.60 15.83 -6.04
N ASP A 82 -3.60 15.30 -5.34
CA ASP A 82 -3.68 13.86 -5.06
C ASP A 82 -3.91 13.06 -6.35
N GLU A 83 -4.65 13.59 -7.31
CA GLU A 83 -4.84 12.98 -8.62
C GLU A 83 -3.51 12.81 -9.37
N GLU A 84 -2.64 13.82 -9.33
CA GLU A 84 -1.31 13.74 -9.94
C GLU A 84 -0.40 12.76 -9.20
N ARG A 85 -0.44 12.74 -7.86
CA ARG A 85 0.29 11.76 -7.05
C ARG A 85 -0.13 10.33 -7.37
N ILE A 86 -1.43 10.09 -7.52
CA ILE A 86 -1.96 8.78 -7.91
C ILE A 86 -1.51 8.44 -9.34
N ALA A 87 -1.63 9.38 -10.29
CA ALA A 87 -1.25 9.15 -11.68
C ALA A 87 0.23 8.80 -11.85
N GLN A 88 1.11 9.40 -11.04
CA GLN A 88 2.55 9.12 -11.05
C GLN A 88 2.93 7.90 -10.19
N GLY A 89 2.24 7.69 -9.06
CA GLY A 89 2.54 6.60 -8.11
C GLY A 89 2.00 5.24 -8.54
N ALA A 90 0.83 5.17 -9.17
CA ALA A 90 0.22 3.90 -9.57
C ALA A 90 1.13 3.09 -10.53
N PRO A 91 1.74 3.68 -11.58
CA PRO A 91 2.68 2.96 -12.44
C PRO A 91 3.89 2.38 -11.70
N VAL A 92 4.33 2.96 -10.58
CA VAL A 92 5.42 2.41 -9.77
C VAL A 92 5.03 1.04 -9.22
N PHE A 93 3.86 0.96 -8.60
CA PHE A 93 3.36 -0.29 -8.03
C PHE A 93 2.97 -1.32 -9.10
N ASP A 94 2.41 -0.88 -10.23
CA ASP A 94 2.14 -1.76 -11.38
C ASP A 94 3.43 -2.41 -11.91
N ASN A 95 4.50 -1.63 -12.05
CA ASN A 95 5.79 -2.14 -12.51
C ASN A 95 6.48 -3.03 -11.47
N LEU A 96 6.37 -2.71 -10.18
CA LEU A 96 6.83 -3.61 -9.09
C LEU A 96 6.08 -4.94 -9.12
N TYR A 97 4.77 -4.91 -9.37
CA TYR A 97 3.98 -6.12 -9.50
C TYR A 97 4.47 -6.97 -10.67
N GLN A 98 4.71 -6.37 -11.85
CA GLN A 98 5.28 -7.10 -12.99
C GLN A 98 6.68 -7.65 -12.69
N TYR A 99 7.51 -6.90 -11.97
CA TYR A 99 8.84 -7.34 -11.54
C TYR A 99 8.77 -8.59 -10.68
N PHE A 100 8.00 -8.56 -9.59
CA PHE A 100 7.88 -9.71 -8.68
C PHE A 100 7.17 -10.89 -9.32
N ARG A 101 6.19 -10.64 -10.20
CA ARG A 101 5.52 -11.70 -10.96
C ARG A 101 6.49 -12.44 -11.89
N LYS A 102 7.41 -11.72 -12.55
CA LYS A 102 8.39 -12.31 -13.47
C LYS A 102 9.60 -12.94 -12.78
N LYS A 103 10.06 -12.38 -11.65
CA LYS A 103 11.21 -12.89 -10.89
C LYS A 103 10.94 -14.25 -10.22
N ARG A 104 9.66 -14.63 -10.07
CA ARG A 104 9.21 -15.91 -9.51
C ARG A 104 8.70 -16.90 -10.56
N GLY A 105 8.78 -16.54 -11.84
CA GLY A 105 8.59 -17.46 -12.97
C GLY A 105 9.87 -18.17 -13.38
#